data_AF-A0A494Y2X2-F1
#
_entry.id   AF-A0A494Y2X2-F1
#
_cell.length_a   1.000
_cell.length_b   1.000
_cell.length_c   1.000
_cell.angle_alpha   90.00
_cell.angle_beta   90.00
_cell.angle_gamma   90.00
#
_symmetry.space_group_name_H-M   'P 1'
#
loop_
_entity.id
_entity.type
_entity.pdbx_description
1 polymer ?
#
loop_
_entity_poly.entity_id
_entity_poly.type
_entity_poly.pdbx_seq_one_letter_code
_entity_poly.pdbx_strand_id
1 'polypeptide(L)'
;MSDALERAFERARLTHAGSGHGHRIRLFAARRVPHSARPIGKKGERDVGFMSFCVFLDFANVHARLCLRPTLLAENPRRYRFNMSKAENTSTVAQVADRLAMNIVGGQYGEILPPQEELALNFGVSRTLMREALSMLLVKGMLEMRPRLGTRILPERDWKIFNKDVIDWCFAATPDQEFLRDLLDLRAVIEPRAAALAAERATPAEKAALRAAINGMHAWPSTSREFSAHDLDLHVGIIRASHNQLFIQLEIIVRASIATMIQIVSPNPGITLAAVNAHERVVKAIEAGDPVEADAAMRALVDRAANNIEERLGIDVQRWDPEAAHAARQIPQDN
;
A
#
# COMPACT_ATOMS: atom_id res chain seq x y z
N MET A 1 6.07 -27.61 36.94
CA MET A 1 5.13 -26.72 36.21
C MET A 1 5.09 -27.14 34.74
N SER A 2 4.60 -28.35 34.44
CA SER A 2 4.62 -28.95 33.09
C SER A 2 3.26 -29.58 32.75
N ASP A 3 2.75 -30.42 33.64
CA ASP A 3 1.58 -31.29 33.46
C ASP A 3 0.22 -30.57 33.30
N ALA A 4 0.19 -29.24 33.39
CA ALA A 4 -1.04 -28.45 33.19
C ALA A 4 -1.29 -28.13 31.72
N LEU A 5 -0.23 -27.90 30.94
CA LEU A 5 -0.31 -27.57 29.51
C LEU A 5 -0.55 -28.82 28.65
N GLU A 6 0.10 -29.93 29.01
CA GLU A 6 -0.01 -31.19 28.27
C GLU A 6 -1.44 -31.78 28.31
N ARG A 7 -2.11 -31.68 29.48
CA ARG A 7 -3.52 -32.04 29.67
C ARG A 7 -4.55 -31.07 29.05
N ALA A 8 -4.10 -29.93 28.53
CA ALA A 8 -4.92 -29.03 27.72
C ALA A 8 -4.84 -29.39 26.23
N PHE A 9 -3.68 -29.84 25.74
CA PHE A 9 -3.48 -30.23 24.34
C PHE A 9 -4.19 -31.53 23.95
N GLU A 10 -4.19 -32.57 24.80
CA GLU A 10 -4.93 -33.80 24.48
C GLU A 10 -6.45 -33.58 24.36
N ARG A 11 -7.03 -32.72 25.20
CA ARG A 11 -8.48 -32.44 25.18
C ARG A 11 -8.93 -31.69 23.92
N ALA A 12 -8.05 -30.94 23.26
CA ALA A 12 -8.36 -30.28 22.00
C ALA A 12 -8.31 -31.22 20.78
N ARG A 13 -7.71 -32.41 20.92
CA ARG A 13 -7.45 -33.34 19.80
C ARG A 13 -8.58 -34.37 19.56
N LEU A 14 -9.59 -34.42 20.42
CA LEU A 14 -10.65 -35.44 20.41
C LEU A 14 -12.05 -34.95 20.01
N THR A 15 -12.23 -33.66 19.68
CA THR A 15 -13.56 -33.07 19.43
C THR A 15 -13.92 -32.79 17.97
N HIS A 16 -13.07 -33.10 16.99
CA HIS A 16 -13.40 -33.02 15.56
C HIS A 16 -13.02 -34.28 14.77
N ALA A 17 -13.81 -35.33 14.99
CA ALA A 17 -14.03 -36.40 14.03
C ALA A 17 -15.53 -36.74 13.97
N GLY A 18 -16.17 -36.53 12.81
CA GLY A 18 -17.49 -37.10 12.48
C GLY A 18 -18.65 -36.11 12.32
N SER A 19 -19.12 -35.97 11.06
CA SER A 19 -20.42 -35.43 10.60
C SER A 19 -20.77 -33.98 11.01
N GLY A 20 -21.69 -33.25 10.38
CA GLY A 20 -22.57 -33.52 9.24
C GLY A 20 -23.82 -32.62 9.35
N HIS A 21 -24.17 -31.89 8.29
CA HIS A 21 -25.37 -31.07 8.08
C HIS A 21 -26.33 -30.76 9.26
N GLY A 22 -26.52 -29.47 9.59
CA GLY A 22 -27.67 -29.04 10.40
C GLY A 22 -27.73 -27.54 10.73
N HIS A 23 -28.58 -26.78 10.05
CA HIS A 23 -28.97 -25.44 10.52
C HIS A 23 -29.76 -25.52 11.84
N ARG A 24 -29.47 -24.65 12.81
CA ARG A 24 -30.51 -24.06 13.67
C ARG A 24 -30.08 -22.77 14.37
N ILE A 25 -30.93 -21.75 14.21
CA ILE A 25 -30.83 -20.43 14.86
C ILE A 25 -31.23 -20.54 16.33
N ARG A 26 -30.53 -19.83 17.23
CA ARG A 26 -31.09 -19.36 18.51
C ARG A 26 -30.61 -17.95 18.83
N LEU A 27 -31.57 -17.02 18.96
CA LEU A 27 -31.36 -15.72 19.58
C LEU A 27 -31.13 -15.89 21.08
N PHE A 28 -30.38 -14.97 21.69
CA PHE A 28 -30.49 -14.67 23.11
C PHE A 28 -30.59 -13.17 23.35
N ALA A 29 -31.51 -12.77 24.23
CA ALA A 29 -31.91 -11.38 24.43
C ALA A 29 -31.32 -10.77 25.73
N ALA A 30 -31.22 -9.45 25.68
CA ALA A 30 -30.89 -8.47 26.71
C ALA A 30 -31.01 -8.86 28.21
N ARG A 31 -30.13 -8.27 29.02
CA ARG A 31 -30.44 -7.84 30.40
C ARG A 31 -30.18 -6.35 30.57
N ARG A 32 -31.22 -5.63 31.04
CA ARG A 32 -31.11 -4.27 31.61
C ARG A 32 -30.68 -4.36 33.07
N VAL A 33 -30.06 -3.29 33.58
CA VAL A 33 -29.86 -3.03 35.02
C VAL A 33 -30.50 -1.65 35.31
N PRO A 34 -31.21 -1.45 36.45
CA PRO A 34 -32.19 -0.37 36.57
C PRO A 34 -31.66 0.95 37.18
N HIS A 35 -32.44 2.00 36.98
CA HIS A 35 -32.32 3.31 37.63
C HIS A 35 -33.06 3.32 39.00
N SER A 36 -32.52 4.05 39.98
CA SER A 36 -33.27 4.50 41.16
C SER A 36 -32.88 5.93 41.58
N ALA A 37 -33.88 6.72 41.97
CA ALA A 37 -33.79 8.13 42.35
C ALA A 37 -33.42 8.29 43.87
N ARG A 38 -33.26 9.45 44.55
CA ARG A 38 -33.41 10.91 44.27
C ARG A 38 -32.61 11.73 45.37
N PRO A 39 -32.83 13.03 45.71
CA PRO A 39 -31.72 14.01 45.78
C PRO A 39 -31.44 14.71 47.16
N ILE A 40 -30.36 15.51 47.23
CA ILE A 40 -30.10 16.71 48.11
C ILE A 40 -28.75 17.35 47.65
N GLY A 41 -28.45 18.66 47.76
CA GLY A 41 -29.32 19.82 48.00
C GLY A 41 -28.63 21.16 48.40
N LYS A 42 -28.51 22.11 47.44
CA LYS A 42 -28.27 23.59 47.55
C LYS A 42 -26.85 24.21 47.58
N LYS A 43 -26.76 25.38 46.89
CA LYS A 43 -25.71 26.44 46.83
C LYS A 43 -24.36 25.96 46.27
N GLY A 44 -23.63 26.68 45.42
CA GLY A 44 -23.65 28.03 44.81
C GLY A 44 -22.25 28.14 44.16
N GLU A 45 -22.01 28.70 42.98
CA GLU A 45 -22.09 30.12 42.63
C GLU A 45 -22.07 30.31 41.09
N ARG A 46 -21.99 31.57 40.65
CA ARG A 46 -22.01 31.98 39.24
C ARG A 46 -20.66 31.72 38.58
N ASP A 47 -20.67 31.19 37.35
CA ASP A 47 -19.70 31.61 36.33
C ASP A 47 -20.29 31.47 34.93
N VAL A 48 -19.96 32.43 34.06
CA VAL A 48 -20.50 32.57 32.70
C VAL A 48 -19.59 31.88 31.68
N GLY A 49 -19.96 30.66 31.27
CA GLY A 49 -19.22 29.85 30.29
C GLY A 49 -19.89 29.83 28.90
N PHE A 50 -19.10 30.07 27.86
CA PHE A 50 -19.52 30.04 26.44
C PHE A 50 -20.21 28.72 26.04
N MET A 51 -21.32 28.82 25.30
CA MET A 51 -21.85 27.69 24.53
C MET A 51 -20.91 27.37 23.36
N SER A 52 -20.24 26.22 23.42
CA SER A 52 -19.65 25.56 22.25
C SER A 52 -20.36 24.25 22.01
N PHE A 53 -21.14 24.17 20.92
CA PHE A 53 -21.91 22.99 20.56
C PHE A 53 -21.01 21.97 19.85
N CYS A 54 -20.52 20.97 20.59
CA CYS A 54 -19.89 19.79 19.98
C CYS A 54 -20.97 18.88 19.39
N VAL A 55 -21.18 18.95 18.08
CA VAL A 55 -21.91 17.92 17.34
C VAL A 55 -20.95 16.78 17.02
N PHE A 56 -20.93 15.76 17.87
CA PHE A 56 -20.49 14.43 17.48
C PHE A 56 -21.52 13.86 16.50
N LEU A 57 -21.07 13.40 15.33
CA LEU A 57 -21.86 12.58 14.41
C LEU A 57 -21.07 11.31 14.06
N ASP A 58 -21.80 10.19 14.00
CA ASP A 58 -21.26 8.84 14.09
C ASP A 58 -20.44 8.41 12.87
N PHE A 59 -19.15 8.10 13.10
CA PHE A 59 -18.28 7.43 12.14
C PHE A 59 -18.43 5.90 12.25
N ALA A 60 -19.63 5.39 12.01
CA ALA A 60 -19.94 3.97 12.22
C ALA A 60 -20.99 3.40 11.24
N ASN A 61 -20.68 3.37 9.95
CA ASN A 61 -21.21 2.39 8.97
C ASN A 61 -20.59 2.60 7.57
N VAL A 62 -19.63 1.75 7.17
CA VAL A 62 -19.58 0.93 5.93
C VAL A 62 -18.32 0.05 6.03
N HIS A 63 -18.46 -1.14 6.62
CA HIS A 63 -17.44 -2.20 6.52
C HIS A 63 -18.17 -3.53 6.30
N ALA A 64 -18.37 -3.89 5.03
CA ALA A 64 -19.08 -5.11 4.66
C ALA A 64 -18.59 -5.69 3.32
N ARG A 65 -17.33 -6.15 3.27
CA ARG A 65 -16.87 -7.31 2.47
C ARG A 65 -15.46 -7.72 2.92
N LEU A 66 -15.16 -9.02 2.75
CA LEU A 66 -13.96 -9.75 3.18
C LEU A 66 -13.74 -9.86 4.70
N CYS A 67 -14.16 -11.01 5.25
CA CYS A 67 -13.82 -11.46 6.60
C CYS A 67 -12.36 -11.94 6.68
N LEU A 68 -11.42 -11.01 6.78
CA LEU A 68 -10.08 -11.28 7.31
C LEU A 68 -10.04 -10.90 8.80
N ARG A 69 -9.29 -11.66 9.61
CA ARG A 69 -9.28 -11.56 11.08
C ARG A 69 -9.00 -10.11 11.58
N PRO A 70 -9.96 -9.45 12.24
CA PRO A 70 -9.78 -8.07 12.69
C PRO A 70 -9.12 -8.03 14.08
N THR A 71 -7.78 -8.00 14.16
CA THR A 71 -7.12 -7.77 15.47
C THR A 71 -5.71 -7.17 15.46
N LEU A 72 -5.03 -6.96 14.32
CA LEU A 72 -3.61 -6.50 14.32
C LEU A 72 -3.26 -5.37 13.33
N LEU A 73 -4.24 -4.55 12.93
CA LEU A 73 -4.00 -3.34 12.12
C LEU A 73 -4.68 -2.06 12.68
N ALA A 74 -5.28 -2.12 13.87
CA ALA A 74 -6.07 -1.02 14.45
C ALA A 74 -5.27 -0.12 15.42
N GLU A 75 -3.99 -0.41 15.70
CA GLU A 75 -3.22 0.23 16.78
C GLU A 75 -2.09 1.16 16.31
N ASN A 76 -2.25 1.90 15.19
CA ASN A 76 -1.50 3.15 15.02
C ASN A 76 -2.12 4.14 14.02
N PRO A 77 -2.89 5.15 14.46
CA PRO A 77 -3.36 6.23 13.58
C PRO A 77 -2.25 7.24 13.23
N ARG A 78 -1.02 7.09 13.75
CA ARG A 78 0.16 7.88 13.33
C ARG A 78 0.78 7.32 12.04
N ARG A 79 -0.06 7.00 11.06
CA ARG A 79 0.38 6.78 9.67
C ARG A 79 1.12 8.03 9.19
N TYR A 80 2.13 7.83 8.35
CA TYR A 80 2.96 8.90 7.82
C TYR A 80 2.10 10.05 7.28
N ARG A 81 2.18 11.21 7.93
CA ARG A 81 1.68 12.46 7.36
C ARG A 81 2.47 12.67 6.07
N PHE A 82 1.82 12.41 4.94
CA PHE A 82 2.36 12.65 3.58
C PHE A 82 3.06 14.00 3.61
N ASN A 83 4.31 14.06 3.13
CA ASN A 83 5.23 15.13 3.52
C ASN A 83 4.68 16.51 3.14
N MET A 84 4.08 17.19 4.13
CA MET A 84 3.44 18.49 3.96
C MET A 84 4.45 19.61 3.71
N SER A 85 5.75 19.31 3.60
CA SER A 85 6.72 20.26 3.01
C SER A 85 6.44 20.57 1.53
N LYS A 86 5.50 19.87 0.87
CA LYS A 86 4.95 20.29 -0.44
C LYS A 86 3.76 21.25 -0.34
N ALA A 87 3.26 21.55 0.86
CA ALA A 87 2.10 22.42 1.06
C ALA A 87 2.38 23.91 0.84
N GLU A 88 3.66 24.32 0.86
CA GLU A 88 4.04 25.74 0.77
C GLU A 88 4.03 26.31 -0.66
N ASN A 89 3.76 25.49 -1.69
CA ASN A 89 3.64 25.97 -3.07
C ASN A 89 2.73 25.13 -4.01
N THR A 90 1.86 24.29 -3.47
CA THR A 90 0.90 23.49 -4.27
C THR A 90 -0.43 24.23 -4.39
N SER A 91 -0.94 24.42 -5.63
CA SER A 91 -2.16 25.17 -5.88
C SER A 91 -3.38 24.59 -5.13
N THR A 92 -4.31 25.46 -4.72
CA THR A 92 -5.52 25.03 -4.00
C THR A 92 -6.37 24.06 -4.81
N VAL A 93 -6.31 24.14 -6.15
CA VAL A 93 -6.96 23.17 -7.07
C VAL A 93 -6.37 21.76 -6.87
N ALA A 94 -5.05 21.64 -6.88
CA ALA A 94 -4.37 20.35 -6.74
C ALA A 94 -4.66 19.71 -5.38
N GLN A 95 -4.67 20.49 -4.29
CA GLN A 95 -5.03 19.99 -2.95
C GLN A 95 -6.47 19.43 -2.88
N VAL A 96 -7.40 20.05 -3.61
CA VAL A 96 -8.79 19.58 -3.73
C VAL A 96 -8.88 18.32 -4.60
N ALA A 97 -8.13 18.26 -5.70
CA ALA A 97 -8.03 17.09 -6.56
C ALA A 97 -7.43 15.89 -5.82
N ASP A 98 -6.34 16.09 -5.07
CA ASP A 98 -5.72 15.08 -4.20
C ASP A 98 -6.74 14.52 -3.20
N ARG A 99 -7.43 15.39 -2.45
CA ARG A 99 -8.43 14.93 -1.45
C ARG A 99 -9.61 14.20 -2.09
N LEU A 100 -10.07 14.66 -3.27
CA LEU A 100 -11.15 13.99 -4.00
C LEU A 100 -10.70 12.63 -4.54
N ALA A 101 -9.47 12.53 -5.06
CA ALA A 101 -8.87 11.26 -5.48
C ALA A 101 -8.75 10.27 -4.32
N MET A 102 -8.19 10.67 -3.18
CA MET A 102 -8.07 9.80 -2.01
C MET A 102 -9.43 9.27 -1.53
N ASN A 103 -10.48 10.07 -1.64
CA ASN A 103 -11.84 9.64 -1.33
C ASN A 103 -12.39 8.64 -2.37
N ILE A 104 -12.04 8.80 -3.66
CA ILE A 104 -12.38 7.87 -4.74
C ILE A 104 -11.66 6.52 -4.53
N VAL A 105 -10.33 6.52 -4.42
CA VAL A 105 -9.52 5.31 -4.21
C VAL A 105 -9.88 4.63 -2.88
N GLY A 106 -10.19 5.42 -1.84
CA GLY A 106 -10.68 4.91 -0.56
C GLY A 106 -12.11 4.36 -0.56
N GLY A 107 -12.79 4.29 -1.71
CA GLY A 107 -14.14 3.71 -1.84
C GLY A 107 -15.25 4.50 -1.14
N GLN A 108 -15.05 5.81 -0.87
CA GLN A 108 -16.06 6.65 -0.18
C GLN A 108 -17.23 7.05 -1.09
N TYR A 109 -17.11 6.84 -2.41
CA TYR A 109 -18.13 7.09 -3.40
C TYR A 109 -18.51 5.79 -4.13
N GLY A 110 -19.77 5.70 -4.57
CA GLY A 110 -20.19 4.67 -5.53
C GLY A 110 -19.76 5.02 -6.96
N GLU A 111 -20.26 4.27 -7.95
CA GLU A 111 -19.90 4.48 -9.38
C GLU A 111 -20.19 5.89 -9.92
N ILE A 112 -21.06 6.67 -9.27
CA ILE A 112 -21.45 8.02 -9.67
C ILE A 112 -21.13 8.97 -8.51
N LEU A 113 -20.39 10.03 -8.82
CA LEU A 113 -20.10 11.09 -7.86
C LEU A 113 -21.35 11.95 -7.57
N PRO A 114 -21.48 12.50 -6.35
CA PRO A 114 -22.47 13.54 -6.07
C PRO A 114 -22.37 14.73 -7.03
N PRO A 115 -23.45 15.51 -7.22
CA PRO A 115 -23.43 16.70 -8.06
C PRO A 115 -22.29 17.65 -7.68
N GLN A 116 -21.68 18.32 -8.67
CA GLN A 116 -20.55 19.24 -8.44
C GLN A 116 -20.84 20.32 -7.39
N GLU A 117 -22.09 20.77 -7.30
CA GLU A 117 -22.51 21.76 -6.29
C GLU A 117 -22.44 21.20 -4.87
N GLU A 118 -22.86 19.96 -4.68
CA GLU A 118 -22.80 19.24 -3.41
C GLU A 118 -21.34 18.91 -3.03
N LEU A 119 -20.54 18.44 -3.99
CA LEU A 119 -19.10 18.23 -3.79
C LEU A 119 -18.39 19.53 -3.37
N ALA A 120 -18.68 20.65 -4.02
CA ALA A 120 -18.09 21.94 -3.68
C ALA A 120 -18.46 22.39 -2.25
N LEU A 121 -19.72 22.22 -1.85
CA LEU A 121 -20.20 22.48 -0.48
C LEU A 121 -19.51 21.57 0.54
N ASN A 122 -19.53 20.25 0.31
CA ASN A 122 -18.91 19.24 1.19
C ASN A 122 -17.40 19.45 1.35
N PHE A 123 -16.73 20.00 0.32
CA PHE A 123 -15.31 20.31 0.37
C PHE A 123 -14.98 21.71 0.95
N GLY A 124 -15.99 22.57 1.13
CA GLY A 124 -15.81 23.95 1.59
C GLY A 124 -15.15 24.88 0.56
N VAL A 125 -15.39 24.66 -0.74
CA VAL A 125 -14.71 25.34 -1.84
C VAL A 125 -15.66 25.95 -2.87
N SER A 126 -15.15 26.85 -3.72
CA SER A 126 -15.95 27.43 -4.79
C SER A 126 -16.28 26.40 -5.87
N ARG A 127 -17.44 26.58 -6.53
CA ARG A 127 -17.88 25.75 -7.67
C ARG A 127 -16.83 25.69 -8.78
N THR A 128 -16.16 26.81 -9.05
CA THR A 128 -15.05 26.92 -10.00
C THR A 128 -13.87 26.03 -9.59
N LEU A 129 -13.42 26.11 -8.33
CA LEU A 129 -12.29 25.31 -7.85
C LEU A 129 -12.57 23.80 -7.93
N MET A 130 -13.79 23.38 -7.56
CA MET A 130 -14.23 21.99 -7.69
C MET A 130 -14.29 21.53 -9.16
N ARG A 131 -14.71 22.41 -10.09
CA ARG A 131 -14.68 22.10 -11.53
C ARG A 131 -13.26 21.81 -12.02
N GLU A 132 -12.29 22.66 -11.67
CA GLU A 132 -10.90 22.46 -12.11
C GLU A 132 -10.30 21.18 -11.50
N ALA A 133 -10.63 20.84 -10.24
CA ALA A 133 -10.21 19.59 -9.62
C ALA A 133 -10.83 18.35 -10.32
N LEU A 134 -12.11 18.39 -10.67
CA LEU A 134 -12.76 17.35 -11.48
C LEU A 134 -12.13 17.24 -12.88
N SER A 135 -11.78 18.37 -13.52
CA SER A 135 -11.07 18.40 -14.80
C SER A 135 -9.71 17.71 -14.74
N MET A 136 -8.95 17.88 -13.64
CA MET A 136 -7.69 17.15 -13.43
C MET A 136 -7.91 15.63 -13.37
N LEU A 137 -8.95 15.17 -12.69
CA LEU A 137 -9.28 13.75 -12.55
C LEU A 137 -9.79 13.12 -13.87
N LEU A 138 -10.55 13.89 -14.66
CA LEU A 138 -10.94 13.53 -16.04
C LEU A 138 -9.71 13.34 -16.94
N VAL A 139 -8.75 14.28 -16.92
CA VAL A 139 -7.50 14.17 -17.70
C VAL A 139 -6.67 12.95 -17.29
N LYS A 140 -6.71 12.56 -16.00
CA LYS A 140 -6.04 11.37 -15.46
C LYS A 140 -6.78 10.05 -15.72
N GLY A 141 -7.97 10.08 -16.32
CA GLY A 141 -8.75 8.88 -16.66
C GLY A 141 -9.44 8.23 -15.46
N MET A 142 -9.58 8.93 -14.33
CA MET A 142 -10.31 8.40 -13.16
C MET A 142 -11.82 8.61 -13.27
N LEU A 143 -12.25 9.58 -14.07
CA LEU A 143 -13.65 10.00 -14.21
C LEU A 143 -14.07 10.05 -15.67
N GLU A 144 -15.37 9.98 -15.90
CA GLU A 144 -16.02 10.27 -17.17
C GLU A 144 -17.29 11.10 -16.94
N MET A 145 -17.53 12.13 -17.76
CA MET A 145 -18.80 12.87 -17.73
C MET A 145 -19.79 12.25 -18.72
N ARG A 146 -20.96 11.83 -18.22
CA ARG A 146 -22.05 11.26 -19.04
C ARG A 146 -23.29 12.16 -19.00
N PRO A 147 -23.83 12.60 -20.15
CA PRO A 147 -25.06 13.38 -20.19
C PRO A 147 -26.19 12.70 -19.42
N ARG A 148 -26.89 13.47 -18.57
CA ARG A 148 -28.01 13.02 -17.70
C ARG A 148 -27.67 12.01 -16.60
N LEU A 149 -26.46 11.44 -16.57
CA LEU A 149 -25.99 10.51 -15.52
C LEU A 149 -24.99 11.15 -14.55
N GLY A 150 -24.42 12.31 -14.91
CA GLY A 150 -23.45 13.02 -14.07
C GLY A 150 -22.02 12.56 -14.31
N THR A 151 -21.18 12.64 -13.27
CA THR A 151 -19.77 12.25 -13.34
C THR A 151 -19.62 10.83 -12.79
N ARG A 152 -19.28 9.89 -13.67
CA ARG A 152 -19.03 8.49 -13.36
C ARG A 152 -17.56 8.31 -12.96
N ILE A 153 -17.30 7.45 -11.97
CA ILE A 153 -15.96 6.94 -11.67
C ILE A 153 -15.66 5.78 -12.62
N LEU A 154 -14.53 5.84 -13.32
CA LEU A 154 -14.09 4.77 -14.21
C LEU A 154 -13.48 3.61 -13.39
N PRO A 155 -13.57 2.35 -13.85
CA PRO A 155 -12.84 1.23 -13.27
C PRO A 155 -11.33 1.49 -13.20
N GLU A 156 -10.65 0.97 -12.19
CA GLU A 156 -9.22 1.28 -11.92
C GLU A 156 -8.29 0.91 -13.08
N ARG A 157 -8.58 -0.18 -13.79
CA ARG A 157 -7.87 -0.60 -15.02
C ARG A 157 -7.86 0.45 -16.15
N ASP A 158 -8.83 1.37 -16.14
CA ASP A 158 -8.98 2.42 -17.15
C ASP A 158 -8.27 3.73 -16.71
N TRP A 159 -7.76 3.79 -15.47
CA TRP A 159 -7.01 4.93 -14.95
C TRP A 159 -5.61 4.98 -15.57
N LYS A 160 -5.06 6.19 -15.71
CA LYS A 160 -3.69 6.39 -16.22
C LYS A 160 -2.67 6.10 -15.13
N ILE A 161 -2.49 4.82 -14.80
CA ILE A 161 -1.69 4.35 -13.66
C ILE A 161 -0.21 4.72 -13.73
N PHE A 162 0.34 5.13 -14.89
CA PHE A 162 1.70 5.69 -14.98
C PHE A 162 1.79 7.20 -14.68
N ASN A 163 0.68 7.85 -14.36
CA ASN A 163 0.68 9.25 -13.92
C ASN A 163 1.07 9.34 -12.43
N LYS A 164 2.03 10.22 -12.10
CA LYS A 164 2.55 10.39 -10.73
C LYS A 164 1.45 10.46 -9.67
N ASP A 165 0.48 11.34 -9.87
CA ASP A 165 -0.49 11.62 -8.82
C ASP A 165 -1.43 10.41 -8.65
N VAL A 166 -1.79 9.72 -9.74
CA VAL A 166 -2.59 8.48 -9.69
C VAL A 166 -1.85 7.38 -8.93
N ILE A 167 -0.54 7.21 -9.17
CA ILE A 167 0.32 6.31 -8.38
C ILE A 167 0.28 6.70 -6.90
N ASP A 168 0.64 7.95 -6.58
CA ASP A 168 0.68 8.43 -5.20
C ASP A 168 -0.67 8.21 -4.47
N TRP A 169 -1.80 8.34 -5.17
CA TRP A 169 -3.14 8.11 -4.62
C TRP A 169 -3.44 6.61 -4.41
N CYS A 170 -3.17 5.74 -5.40
CA CYS A 170 -3.36 4.29 -5.29
C CYS A 170 -2.54 3.68 -4.15
N PHE A 171 -1.29 4.14 -4.00
CA PHE A 171 -0.37 3.66 -2.97
C PHE A 171 -0.55 4.31 -1.58
N ALA A 172 -1.28 5.43 -1.49
CA ALA A 172 -1.68 6.03 -0.22
C ALA A 172 -2.94 5.38 0.37
N ALA A 173 -3.81 4.83 -0.48
CA ALA A 173 -4.76 3.80 -0.06
C ALA A 173 -4.01 2.53 0.38
N THR A 174 -4.71 1.60 1.02
CA THR A 174 -4.11 0.28 1.31
C THR A 174 -4.33 -0.59 0.07
N PRO A 175 -3.28 -0.89 -0.72
CA PRO A 175 -3.45 -1.65 -1.96
C PRO A 175 -3.94 -3.06 -1.65
N ASP A 176 -4.73 -3.62 -2.56
CA ASP A 176 -5.17 -5.01 -2.45
C ASP A 176 -4.07 -6.00 -2.86
N GLN A 177 -4.39 -7.28 -2.76
CA GLN A 177 -3.47 -8.37 -3.04
C GLN A 177 -3.16 -8.56 -4.53
N GLU A 178 -4.07 -8.14 -5.41
CA GLU A 178 -3.94 -8.27 -6.87
C GLU A 178 -2.99 -7.18 -7.38
N PHE A 179 -3.20 -5.93 -6.95
CA PHE A 179 -2.26 -4.85 -7.25
C PHE A 179 -0.86 -5.10 -6.67
N LEU A 180 -0.75 -5.68 -5.46
CA LEU A 180 0.55 -6.08 -4.91
C LEU A 180 1.24 -7.20 -5.71
N ARG A 181 0.49 -8.12 -6.34
CA ARG A 181 1.02 -9.13 -7.26
C ARG A 181 1.55 -8.49 -8.54
N ASP A 182 0.74 -7.69 -9.23
CA ASP A 182 1.11 -7.02 -10.48
C ASP A 182 2.38 -6.17 -10.33
N LEU A 183 2.55 -5.53 -9.16
CA LEU A 183 3.76 -4.78 -8.84
C LEU A 183 4.99 -5.67 -8.66
N LEU A 184 4.88 -6.81 -7.97
CA LEU A 184 6.00 -7.72 -7.77
C LEU A 184 6.43 -8.35 -9.10
N ASP A 185 5.48 -8.74 -9.95
CA ASP A 185 5.76 -9.23 -11.31
C ASP A 185 6.44 -8.14 -12.18
N LEU A 186 5.97 -6.89 -12.12
CA LEU A 186 6.63 -5.77 -12.82
C LEU A 186 8.09 -5.59 -12.37
N ARG A 187 8.34 -5.64 -11.05
CA ARG A 187 9.71 -5.56 -10.50
C ARG A 187 10.57 -6.72 -10.99
N ALA A 188 10.05 -7.96 -10.97
CA ALA A 188 10.76 -9.17 -11.39
C ALA A 188 11.12 -9.18 -12.89
N VAL A 189 10.33 -8.49 -13.73
CA VAL A 189 10.65 -8.27 -15.15
C VAL A 189 11.69 -7.16 -15.33
N ILE A 190 11.48 -5.99 -14.72
CA ILE A 190 12.20 -4.76 -15.05
C ILE A 190 13.53 -4.62 -14.31
N GLU A 191 13.56 -4.85 -12.99
CA GLU A 191 14.75 -4.55 -12.17
C GLU A 191 15.95 -5.46 -12.50
N PRO A 192 15.81 -6.77 -12.70
CA PRO A 192 16.92 -7.63 -13.13
C PRO A 192 17.54 -7.19 -14.46
N ARG A 193 16.70 -6.87 -15.45
CA ARG A 193 17.21 -6.41 -16.74
C ARG A 193 17.84 -5.02 -16.63
N ALA A 194 17.32 -4.15 -15.75
CA ALA A 194 17.96 -2.87 -15.46
C ALA A 194 19.33 -3.05 -14.78
N ALA A 195 19.47 -3.99 -13.84
CA ALA A 195 20.75 -4.31 -13.20
C ALA A 195 21.79 -4.86 -14.19
N ALA A 196 21.40 -5.76 -15.09
CA ALA A 196 22.25 -6.25 -16.17
C ALA A 196 22.77 -5.11 -17.06
N LEU A 197 21.86 -4.24 -17.52
CA LEU A 197 22.21 -3.08 -18.34
C LEU A 197 23.06 -2.06 -17.57
N ALA A 198 22.86 -1.90 -16.25
CA ALA A 198 23.69 -1.05 -15.41
C ALA A 198 25.12 -1.61 -15.27
N ALA A 199 25.31 -2.92 -15.20
CA ALA A 199 26.65 -3.53 -15.21
C ALA A 199 27.41 -3.18 -16.52
N GLU A 200 26.72 -3.22 -17.66
CA GLU A 200 27.26 -2.86 -18.98
C GLU A 200 27.54 -1.36 -19.15
N ARG A 201 26.73 -0.47 -18.55
CA ARG A 201 26.64 0.95 -18.95
C ARG A 201 26.94 1.99 -17.87
N ALA A 202 26.85 1.62 -16.59
CA ALA A 202 26.96 2.59 -15.50
C ALA A 202 28.32 3.29 -15.50
N THR A 203 28.27 4.63 -15.51
CA THR A 203 29.46 5.47 -15.39
C THR A 203 30.13 5.30 -14.01
N PRO A 204 31.42 5.66 -13.86
CA PRO A 204 32.09 5.64 -12.56
C PRO A 204 31.38 6.46 -11.48
N ALA A 205 30.74 7.58 -11.87
CA ALA A 205 29.96 8.41 -10.96
C ALA A 205 28.66 7.73 -10.50
N GLU A 206 27.96 7.03 -11.40
CA GLU A 206 26.77 6.24 -11.05
C GLU A 206 27.15 5.06 -10.15
N LYS A 207 28.21 4.30 -10.49
CA LYS A 207 28.74 3.22 -9.64
C LYS A 207 29.08 3.72 -8.23
N ALA A 208 29.72 4.88 -8.11
CA ALA A 208 29.99 5.53 -6.82
C ALA A 208 28.70 5.94 -6.06
N ALA A 209 27.65 6.35 -6.76
CA ALA A 209 26.35 6.66 -6.14
C ALA A 209 25.63 5.39 -5.63
N LEU A 210 25.66 4.28 -6.38
CA LEU A 210 25.15 2.98 -5.92
C LEU A 210 25.90 2.49 -4.67
N ARG A 211 27.24 2.63 -4.70
CA ARG A 211 28.12 2.33 -3.55
C ARG A 211 27.81 3.22 -2.33
N ALA A 212 27.49 4.49 -2.54
CA ALA A 212 27.05 5.39 -1.46
C ALA A 212 25.70 4.98 -0.86
N ALA A 213 24.75 4.54 -1.70
CA ALA A 213 23.44 4.07 -1.24
C ALA A 213 23.56 2.81 -0.35
N ILE A 214 24.30 1.78 -0.79
CA ILE A 214 24.49 0.56 0.02
C ILE A 214 25.28 0.82 1.32
N ASN A 215 26.26 1.73 1.29
CA ASN A 215 26.94 2.19 2.51
C ASN A 215 25.97 2.90 3.48
N GLY A 216 24.99 3.64 2.94
CA GLY A 216 23.89 4.21 3.72
C GLY A 216 23.00 3.14 4.37
N MET A 217 22.64 2.08 3.63
CA MET A 217 21.90 0.93 4.19
C MET A 217 22.69 0.22 5.30
N HIS A 218 24.02 0.13 5.19
CA HIS A 218 24.88 -0.40 6.26
C HIS A 218 24.93 0.50 7.52
N ALA A 219 24.79 1.82 7.35
CA ALA A 219 24.93 2.79 8.44
C ALA A 219 23.67 2.93 9.33
N TRP A 220 22.51 2.45 8.86
CA TRP A 220 21.22 2.66 9.53
C TRP A 220 20.46 1.34 9.81
N PRO A 221 19.69 1.23 10.91
CA PRO A 221 18.85 0.05 11.17
C PRO A 221 17.79 -0.15 10.08
N SER A 222 17.45 -1.39 9.72
CA SER A 222 16.44 -1.66 8.65
C SER A 222 15.01 -1.22 8.97
N THR A 223 14.75 -0.89 10.24
CA THR A 223 13.48 -0.32 10.71
C THR A 223 13.44 1.22 10.61
N SER A 224 14.54 1.85 10.18
CA SER A 224 14.66 3.30 10.07
C SER A 224 14.15 3.85 8.73
N ARG A 225 13.81 5.13 8.72
CA ARG A 225 13.44 5.85 7.49
C ARG A 225 14.65 6.02 6.58
N GLU A 226 15.83 6.19 7.18
CA GLU A 226 17.09 6.48 6.53
C GLU A 226 17.56 5.26 5.72
N PHE A 227 17.51 4.06 6.31
CA PHE A 227 17.68 2.81 5.58
C PHE A 227 16.71 2.69 4.41
N SER A 228 15.43 2.97 4.66
CA SER A 228 14.35 2.88 3.67
C SER A 228 14.54 3.85 2.49
N ALA A 229 15.14 5.02 2.75
CA ALA A 229 15.50 5.98 1.72
C ALA A 229 16.69 5.49 0.88
N HIS A 230 17.72 4.93 1.52
CA HIS A 230 18.89 4.38 0.83
C HIS A 230 18.58 3.14 -0.01
N ASP A 231 17.71 2.25 0.47
CA ASP A 231 17.15 1.11 -0.28
C ASP A 231 16.46 1.60 -1.57
N LEU A 232 15.54 2.54 -1.42
CA LEU A 232 14.83 3.16 -2.54
C LEU A 232 15.77 3.88 -3.53
N ASP A 233 16.74 4.65 -3.03
CA ASP A 233 17.71 5.36 -3.87
C ASP A 233 18.64 4.38 -4.63
N LEU A 234 18.94 3.22 -4.06
CA LEU A 234 19.71 2.17 -4.73
C LEU A 234 18.93 1.58 -5.92
N HIS A 235 17.70 1.11 -5.70
CA HIS A 235 16.85 0.55 -6.78
C HIS A 235 16.60 1.56 -7.91
N VAL A 236 16.30 2.82 -7.55
CA VAL A 236 16.15 3.92 -8.51
C VAL A 236 17.46 4.21 -9.24
N GLY A 237 18.59 4.20 -8.53
CA GLY A 237 19.92 4.40 -9.10
C GLY A 237 20.25 3.35 -10.15
N ILE A 238 19.93 2.08 -9.90
CA ILE A 238 20.14 0.97 -10.84
C ILE A 238 19.29 1.16 -12.11
N ILE A 239 18.01 1.53 -11.96
CA ILE A 239 17.12 1.83 -13.09
C ILE A 239 17.68 2.96 -13.96
N ARG A 240 18.18 4.03 -13.34
CA ARG A 240 18.82 5.15 -14.06
C ARG A 240 20.10 4.70 -14.77
N ALA A 241 20.99 4.00 -14.07
CA ALA A 241 22.27 3.53 -14.57
C ALA A 241 22.16 2.48 -15.71
N SER A 242 20.98 1.88 -15.92
CA SER A 242 20.67 1.06 -17.10
C SER A 242 20.70 1.85 -18.42
N HIS A 243 20.60 3.18 -18.34
CA HIS A 243 20.40 4.15 -19.45
C HIS A 243 19.25 3.79 -20.41
N ASN A 244 18.34 2.90 -20.01
CA ASN A 244 17.15 2.57 -20.78
C ASN A 244 16.05 3.60 -20.47
N GLN A 245 15.80 4.51 -21.42
CA GLN A 245 14.83 5.59 -21.26
C GLN A 245 13.42 5.10 -20.91
N LEU A 246 13.00 3.92 -21.38
CA LEU A 246 11.69 3.35 -21.05
C LEU A 246 11.64 2.82 -19.60
N PHE A 247 12.71 2.19 -19.11
CA PHE A 247 12.79 1.76 -17.70
C PHE A 247 12.86 2.98 -16.77
N ILE A 248 13.52 4.06 -17.19
CA ILE A 248 13.58 5.33 -16.44
C ILE A 248 12.18 5.94 -16.29
N GLN A 249 11.28 5.84 -17.29
CA GLN A 249 9.89 6.26 -17.10
C GLN A 249 9.13 5.41 -16.06
N LEU A 250 9.56 4.17 -15.83
CA LEU A 250 9.00 3.26 -14.82
C LEU A 250 9.62 3.43 -13.42
N GLU A 251 10.59 4.32 -13.22
CA GLU A 251 11.15 4.65 -11.90
C GLU A 251 10.04 4.97 -10.89
N ILE A 252 8.98 5.62 -11.36
CA ILE A 252 7.91 6.15 -10.52
C ILE A 252 7.05 5.06 -9.86
N ILE A 253 6.78 3.96 -10.57
CA ILE A 253 6.02 2.82 -10.05
C ILE A 253 6.92 1.92 -9.19
N VAL A 254 8.19 1.76 -9.54
CA VAL A 254 9.18 1.09 -8.68
C VAL A 254 9.33 1.83 -7.35
N ARG A 255 9.46 3.17 -7.39
CA ARG A 255 9.57 4.01 -6.20
C ARG A 255 8.39 3.84 -5.25
N ALA A 256 7.17 3.85 -5.79
CA ALA A 256 5.97 3.68 -4.98
C ALA A 256 5.84 2.24 -4.45
N SER A 257 6.17 1.23 -5.27
CA SER A 257 6.13 -0.18 -4.86
C SER A 257 7.07 -0.48 -3.69
N ILE A 258 8.31 0.01 -3.73
CA ILE A 258 9.30 -0.16 -2.66
C ILE A 258 8.83 0.56 -1.40
N ALA A 259 8.39 1.82 -1.50
CA ALA A 259 7.91 2.60 -0.36
C ALA A 259 6.73 1.93 0.37
N THR A 260 5.90 1.18 -0.35
CA THR A 260 4.76 0.44 0.21
C THR A 260 5.16 -0.94 0.74
N MET A 261 6.04 -1.67 0.05
CA MET A 261 6.58 -2.94 0.55
C MET A 261 7.32 -2.75 1.89
N ILE A 262 8.09 -1.67 2.01
CA ILE A 262 8.72 -1.26 3.26
C ILE A 262 7.69 -1.06 4.36
N GLN A 263 6.56 -0.37 4.11
CA GLN A 263 5.52 -0.20 5.14
C GLN A 263 4.89 -1.53 5.62
N ILE A 264 4.81 -2.53 4.75
CA ILE A 264 4.27 -3.86 5.08
C ILE A 264 5.28 -4.66 5.92
N VAL A 265 6.57 -4.63 5.55
CA VAL A 265 7.62 -5.54 6.04
C VAL A 265 8.50 -4.96 7.15
N SER A 266 8.68 -3.62 7.21
CA SER A 266 9.59 -2.94 8.16
C SER A 266 9.35 -3.20 9.66
N PRO A 267 8.18 -3.62 10.17
CA PRO A 267 8.03 -4.01 11.58
C PRO A 267 8.88 -5.19 12.06
N ASN A 268 9.63 -5.89 11.18
CA ASN A 268 10.42 -7.07 11.54
C ASN A 268 11.93 -6.74 11.73
N PRO A 269 12.47 -6.79 12.96
CA PRO A 269 13.89 -6.51 13.23
C PRO A 269 14.86 -7.60 12.73
N GLY A 270 14.38 -8.78 12.31
CA GLY A 270 15.23 -9.89 11.87
C GLY A 270 15.82 -9.77 10.45
N ILE A 271 15.43 -8.76 9.67
CA ILE A 271 15.67 -8.70 8.21
C ILE A 271 17.04 -8.10 7.83
N THR A 272 17.66 -7.33 8.74
CA THR A 272 18.83 -6.45 8.51
C THR A 272 19.95 -7.03 7.61
N LEU A 273 20.83 -7.87 8.15
CA LEU A 273 22.10 -8.20 7.49
C LEU A 273 21.90 -9.02 6.21
N ALA A 274 20.95 -9.95 6.20
CA ALA A 274 20.66 -10.76 5.02
C ALA A 274 20.15 -9.89 3.86
N ALA A 275 19.26 -8.92 4.13
CA ALA A 275 18.77 -7.97 3.14
C ALA A 275 19.90 -7.12 2.57
N VAL A 276 20.72 -6.48 3.41
CA VAL A 276 21.85 -5.65 2.94
C VAL A 276 22.84 -6.47 2.11
N ASN A 277 23.17 -7.70 2.51
CA ASN A 277 24.06 -8.57 1.75
C ASN A 277 23.51 -8.92 0.34
N ALA A 278 22.19 -8.98 0.15
CA ALA A 278 21.61 -9.21 -1.18
C ALA A 278 21.73 -7.96 -2.08
N HIS A 279 21.49 -6.77 -1.53
CA HIS A 279 21.71 -5.50 -2.24
C HIS A 279 23.20 -5.30 -2.60
N GLU A 280 24.10 -5.58 -1.66
CA GLU A 280 25.55 -5.53 -1.87
C GLU A 280 26.03 -6.49 -2.99
N ARG A 281 25.39 -7.67 -3.13
CA ARG A 281 25.68 -8.60 -4.25
C ARG A 281 25.38 -7.95 -5.61
N VAL A 282 24.25 -7.26 -5.74
CA VAL A 282 23.87 -6.54 -6.97
C VAL A 282 24.86 -5.42 -7.26
N VAL A 283 25.22 -4.61 -6.26
CA VAL A 283 26.19 -3.50 -6.43
C VAL A 283 27.55 -4.03 -6.88
N LYS A 284 28.07 -5.09 -6.26
CA LYS A 284 29.34 -5.71 -6.67
C LYS A 284 29.33 -6.22 -8.11
N ALA A 285 28.23 -6.83 -8.55
CA ALA A 285 28.09 -7.30 -9.93
C ALA A 285 28.11 -6.15 -10.94
N ILE A 286 27.38 -5.07 -10.64
CA ILE A 286 27.38 -3.84 -11.44
C ILE A 286 28.77 -3.19 -11.45
N GLU A 287 29.45 -3.11 -10.31
CA GLU A 287 30.82 -2.57 -10.22
C GLU A 287 31.79 -3.38 -11.09
N ALA A 288 31.78 -4.71 -10.95
CA ALA A 288 32.59 -5.65 -11.74
C ALA A 288 32.28 -5.65 -13.24
N GLY A 289 31.10 -5.17 -13.65
CA GLY A 289 30.66 -5.20 -15.04
C GLY A 289 30.16 -6.57 -15.49
N ASP A 290 29.62 -7.37 -14.56
CA ASP A 290 29.04 -8.68 -14.84
C ASP A 290 27.50 -8.57 -14.99
N PRO A 291 26.96 -8.52 -16.22
CA PRO A 291 25.52 -8.42 -16.43
C PRO A 291 24.75 -9.69 -16.07
N VAL A 292 25.40 -10.86 -16.06
CA VAL A 292 24.75 -12.14 -15.76
C VAL A 292 24.54 -12.28 -14.26
N GLU A 293 25.59 -11.99 -13.47
CA GLU A 293 25.49 -11.96 -12.02
C GLU A 293 24.61 -10.79 -11.53
N ALA A 294 24.61 -9.64 -12.20
CA ALA A 294 23.75 -8.51 -11.82
C ALA A 294 22.26 -8.83 -12.01
N ASP A 295 21.88 -9.48 -13.12
CA ASP A 295 20.53 -9.99 -13.36
C ASP A 295 20.14 -11.02 -12.29
N ALA A 296 20.95 -12.06 -12.09
CA ALA A 296 20.68 -13.14 -11.15
C ALA A 296 20.63 -12.69 -9.68
N ALA A 297 21.49 -11.76 -9.28
CA ALA A 297 21.48 -11.17 -7.94
C ALA A 297 20.23 -10.33 -7.71
N MET A 298 19.77 -9.57 -8.71
CA MET A 298 18.58 -8.73 -8.61
C MET A 298 17.29 -9.57 -8.64
N ARG A 299 17.21 -10.66 -9.42
CA ARG A 299 16.09 -11.63 -9.33
C ARG A 299 15.94 -12.15 -7.90
N ALA A 300 17.01 -12.72 -7.35
CA ALA A 300 17.02 -13.27 -5.99
C ALA A 300 16.68 -12.23 -4.91
N LEU A 301 16.95 -10.94 -5.16
CA LEU A 301 16.58 -9.83 -4.28
C LEU A 301 15.07 -9.51 -4.36
N VAL A 302 14.51 -9.38 -5.57
CA VAL A 302 13.06 -9.16 -5.77
C VAL A 302 12.25 -10.36 -5.29
N ASP A 303 12.69 -11.58 -5.59
CA ASP A 303 12.07 -12.82 -5.10
C ASP A 303 12.00 -12.83 -3.57
N ARG A 304 13.09 -12.47 -2.89
CA ARG A 304 13.09 -12.36 -1.42
C ARG A 304 12.09 -11.32 -0.91
N ALA A 305 11.96 -10.18 -1.60
CA ALA A 305 10.96 -9.18 -1.26
C ALA A 305 9.53 -9.74 -1.41
N ALA A 306 9.26 -10.54 -2.46
CA ALA A 306 7.99 -11.24 -2.64
C ALA A 306 7.69 -12.23 -1.49
N ASN A 307 8.64 -13.12 -1.17
CA ASN A 307 8.51 -14.08 -0.04
C ASN A 307 8.15 -13.34 1.27
N ASN A 308 8.84 -12.23 1.58
CA ASN A 308 8.57 -11.44 2.79
C ASN A 308 7.16 -10.85 2.83
N ILE A 309 6.58 -10.51 1.66
CA ILE A 309 5.21 -9.99 1.55
C ILE A 309 4.18 -11.13 1.70
N GLU A 310 4.42 -12.28 1.05
CA GLU A 310 3.61 -13.50 1.16
C GLU A 310 3.49 -13.96 2.62
N GLU A 311 4.63 -14.13 3.30
CA GLU A 311 4.70 -14.51 4.72
C GLU A 311 3.97 -13.50 5.61
N ARG A 312 4.13 -12.20 5.33
CA ARG A 312 3.60 -11.13 6.18
C ARG A 312 2.08 -10.95 6.07
N LEU A 313 1.54 -11.12 4.87
CA LEU A 313 0.11 -10.95 4.58
C LEU A 313 -0.67 -12.26 4.61
N GLY A 314 0.01 -13.42 4.54
CA GLY A 314 -0.61 -14.73 4.43
C GLY A 314 -1.28 -14.95 3.08
N ILE A 315 -0.63 -14.47 2.02
CA ILE A 315 -1.14 -14.48 0.64
C ILE A 315 -0.19 -15.25 -0.27
N ASP A 316 -0.73 -15.90 -1.29
CA ASP A 316 0.05 -16.42 -2.41
C ASP A 316 0.24 -15.27 -3.43
N VAL A 317 1.48 -14.81 -3.59
CA VAL A 317 1.84 -13.89 -4.68
C VAL A 317 2.32 -14.77 -5.82
N GLN A 318 1.36 -15.43 -6.47
CA GLN A 318 1.59 -16.43 -7.52
C GLN A 318 2.55 -15.86 -8.56
N ARG A 319 3.81 -16.29 -8.52
CA ARG A 319 4.91 -15.59 -9.21
C ARG A 319 4.88 -15.86 -10.70
N TRP A 320 5.20 -14.85 -11.49
CA TRP A 320 5.52 -15.05 -12.90
C TRP A 320 6.78 -15.91 -13.07
N ASP A 321 6.60 -17.22 -13.21
CA ASP A 321 7.65 -18.17 -13.60
C ASP A 321 7.76 -18.24 -15.14
N PRO A 322 8.85 -17.72 -15.75
CA PRO A 322 9.04 -17.76 -17.19
C PRO A 322 9.30 -19.17 -17.73
N GLU A 323 9.82 -20.11 -16.92
CA GLU A 323 10.03 -21.50 -17.34
C GLU A 323 8.70 -22.26 -17.36
N ALA A 324 7.87 -22.14 -16.33
CA ALA A 324 6.50 -22.68 -16.36
C ALA A 324 5.66 -22.06 -17.49
N ALA A 325 5.78 -20.74 -17.73
CA ALA A 325 5.10 -20.06 -18.83
C ALA A 325 5.66 -20.41 -20.22
N HIS A 326 6.84 -21.01 -20.30
CA HIS A 326 7.40 -21.59 -21.54
C HIS A 326 6.95 -23.04 -21.72
N ALA A 327 7.01 -23.85 -20.66
CA ALA A 327 6.53 -25.24 -20.64
C ALA A 327 5.02 -25.35 -20.97
N ALA A 328 4.20 -24.45 -20.42
CA ALA A 328 2.77 -24.38 -20.74
C ALA A 328 2.46 -24.05 -22.22
N ARG A 329 3.42 -23.46 -22.94
CA ARG A 329 3.34 -23.21 -24.40
C ARG A 329 3.88 -24.35 -25.25
N GLN A 330 4.50 -25.36 -24.65
CA GLN A 330 5.01 -26.57 -25.31
C GLN A 330 4.06 -27.77 -25.21
N ILE A 331 2.86 -27.59 -24.65
CA ILE A 331 1.80 -28.60 -24.76
C ILE A 331 1.53 -28.83 -26.26
N PRO A 332 1.66 -30.07 -26.79
CA PRO A 332 1.33 -30.36 -28.17
C PRO A 332 -0.10 -29.95 -28.46
N GLN A 333 -0.33 -29.27 -29.59
CA GLN A 333 -1.67 -29.27 -30.16
C GLN A 333 -1.87 -30.65 -30.79
N ASP A 334 -2.44 -31.56 -29.99
CA ASP A 334 -2.89 -32.86 -30.48
C ASP A 334 -3.88 -32.65 -31.64
N ASN A 335 -3.64 -33.43 -32.70
CA ASN A 335 -4.08 -33.19 -34.08
C ASN A 335 -5.24 -34.10 -34.49
#